data_AF-A0A953U9U4-F1
#
_entry.id   AF-A0A953U9U4-F1
#
_cell.length_a   1.000
_cell.length_b   1.000
_cell.length_c   1.000
_cell.angle_alpha   90.00
_cell.angle_beta   90.00
_cell.angle_gamma   90.00
#
_symmetry.space_group_name_H-M   'P 1'
#
loop_
_entity.id
_entity.type
_entity.pdbx_description
1 polymer ?
#
loop_
_entity_poly.entity_id
_entity_poly.type
_entity_poly.pdbx_seq_one_letter_code
_entity_poly.pdbx_strand_id
1 'polypeptide(L)'
;MLVAFGLGCVAADDPKPACNQQNAGQMWPEAANHDAAARSKLARCGELQICTRTVWRYRWESVTVRLDQLPGGSKFRKPAECEVSAAEPPEKPVVASSTGSN
;
A
#
# COMPACT_ATOMS: atom_id res chain seq x y z
N MET A 1 5.02 37.29 16.66
CA MET A 1 5.52 35.91 16.43
C MET A 1 4.43 35.14 15.71
N LEU A 2 4.63 34.77 14.44
CA LEU A 2 3.68 33.98 13.65
C LEU A 2 4.06 32.51 13.76
N VAL A 3 3.19 31.70 14.35
CA VAL A 3 3.36 30.24 14.39
C VAL A 3 2.76 29.68 13.10
N ALA A 4 3.62 29.31 12.15
CA ALA A 4 3.22 28.57 10.97
C ALA A 4 2.90 27.12 11.40
N PHE A 5 1.63 26.84 11.70
CA PHE A 5 1.15 25.47 11.82
C PHE A 5 1.09 24.89 10.42
N GLY A 6 2.15 24.18 10.03
CA GLY A 6 2.14 23.36 8.83
C GLY A 6 0.99 22.34 8.94
N LEU A 7 0.01 22.46 8.06
CA LEU A 7 -0.99 21.41 7.83
C LEU A 7 -0.27 20.24 7.18
N GLY A 8 0.39 19.41 7.99
CA GLY A 8 0.80 18.09 7.55
C GLY A 8 -0.45 17.26 7.35
N CYS A 9 -0.80 16.97 6.09
CA CYS A 9 -1.77 15.93 5.80
C CYS A 9 -1.19 14.61 6.32
N VAL A 10 -1.65 14.18 7.48
CA VAL A 10 -1.46 12.81 7.95
C VAL A 10 -2.30 11.96 6.99
N ALA A 11 -1.66 11.21 6.10
CA ALA A 11 -2.35 10.17 5.34
C ALA A 11 -2.96 9.23 6.39
N ALA A 12 -4.27 9.32 6.58
CA ALA A 12 -4.99 8.45 7.50
C ALA A 12 -4.87 7.04 6.92
N ASP A 13 -3.97 6.24 7.48
CA ASP A 13 -3.95 4.81 7.24
C ASP A 13 -5.30 4.29 7.76
N ASP A 14 -6.23 3.99 6.84
CA ASP A 14 -7.56 3.52 7.21
C ASP A 14 -7.40 2.30 8.12
N PRO A 15 -7.94 2.33 9.35
CA PRO A 15 -7.72 1.24 10.29
C PRO A 15 -8.33 -0.04 9.74
N LYS A 16 -7.52 -1.10 9.69
CA LYS A 16 -7.95 -2.41 9.21
C LYS A 16 -9.17 -2.91 10.01
N PRO A 17 -10.33 -3.13 9.37
CA PRO A 17 -11.53 -3.55 10.07
C PRO A 17 -11.43 -5.01 10.52
N ALA A 18 -12.24 -5.36 11.52
CA ALA A 18 -12.39 -6.75 11.92
C ALA A 18 -12.96 -7.59 10.76
N CYS A 19 -12.35 -8.74 10.48
CA CYS A 19 -12.88 -9.70 9.53
C CYS A 19 -14.06 -10.44 10.16
N ASN A 20 -15.22 -10.42 9.51
CA ASN A 20 -16.49 -10.94 9.98
C ASN A 20 -17.34 -11.42 8.78
N GLN A 21 -18.58 -11.80 9.05
CA GLN A 21 -19.47 -12.32 8.01
C GLN A 21 -19.81 -11.29 6.91
N GLN A 22 -19.88 -9.99 7.25
CA GLN A 22 -20.30 -8.94 6.31
C GLN A 22 -19.22 -8.63 5.27
N ASN A 23 -17.94 -8.75 5.65
CA ASN A 23 -16.80 -8.50 4.77
C ASN A 23 -16.07 -9.79 4.36
N ALA A 24 -16.67 -10.96 4.56
CA ALA A 24 -16.14 -12.22 4.08
C ALA A 24 -15.98 -12.19 2.55
N GLY A 25 -14.80 -12.57 2.07
CA GLY A 25 -14.41 -12.52 0.66
C GLY A 25 -13.88 -11.16 0.19
N GLN A 26 -14.01 -10.09 1.00
CA GLN A 26 -13.42 -8.80 0.68
C GLN A 26 -11.91 -8.83 0.87
N MET A 27 -11.22 -8.01 0.10
CA MET A 27 -9.78 -7.80 0.18
C MET A 27 -9.45 -6.62 1.09
N TRP A 28 -8.26 -6.65 1.68
CA TRP A 28 -7.68 -5.55 2.40
C TRP A 28 -6.28 -5.25 1.87
N PRO A 29 -5.90 -3.97 1.66
CA PRO A 29 -6.73 -2.76 1.76
C PRO A 29 -7.92 -2.69 0.79
N GLU A 30 -8.95 -1.88 1.12
CA GLU A 30 -10.22 -1.80 0.37
C GLU A 30 -10.02 -1.45 -1.11
N ALA A 31 -9.00 -0.65 -1.43
CA ALA A 31 -8.66 -0.31 -2.82
C ALA A 31 -8.45 -1.55 -3.71
N ALA A 32 -7.99 -2.68 -3.14
CA ALA A 32 -7.80 -3.92 -3.89
C ALA A 32 -9.10 -4.56 -4.40
N ASN A 33 -10.25 -4.24 -3.79
CA ASN A 33 -11.55 -4.72 -4.28
C ASN A 33 -11.91 -4.08 -5.62
N HIS A 34 -11.55 -2.81 -5.82
CA HIS A 34 -12.03 -2.00 -6.95
C HIS A 34 -10.93 -1.65 -7.97
N ASP A 35 -9.66 -1.76 -7.60
CA ASP A 35 -8.52 -1.44 -8.47
C ASP A 35 -7.62 -2.66 -8.70
N ALA A 36 -7.57 -3.12 -9.95
CA ALA A 36 -6.74 -4.24 -10.37
C ALA A 36 -5.23 -3.95 -10.28
N ALA A 37 -4.81 -2.70 -10.51
CA ALA A 37 -3.42 -2.29 -10.37
C ALA A 37 -3.01 -2.28 -8.89
N ALA A 38 -3.84 -1.71 -8.01
CA ALA A 38 -3.64 -1.77 -6.56
C ALA A 38 -3.56 -3.22 -6.07
N ARG A 39 -4.51 -4.07 -6.48
CA ARG A 39 -4.51 -5.51 -6.14
C ARG A 39 -3.22 -6.19 -6.57
N SER A 40 -2.77 -5.93 -7.80
CA SER A 40 -1.55 -6.52 -8.35
C SER A 40 -0.30 -6.04 -7.63
N LYS A 41 -0.23 -4.75 -7.28
CA LYS A 41 0.87 -4.19 -6.48
C LYS A 41 0.93 -4.82 -5.09
N LEU A 42 -0.20 -4.81 -4.37
CA LEU A 42 -0.32 -5.35 -3.02
C LEU A 42 0.01 -6.86 -2.97
N ALA A 43 -0.38 -7.62 -4.00
CA ALA A 43 -0.03 -9.02 -4.14
C ALA A 43 1.48 -9.20 -4.34
N ARG A 44 2.11 -8.45 -5.25
CA ARG A 44 3.57 -8.51 -5.45
C ARG A 44 4.34 -8.12 -4.19
N CYS A 45 3.76 -7.23 -3.37
CA CYS A 45 4.36 -6.79 -2.13
C CYS A 45 4.09 -7.70 -0.92
N GLY A 46 3.21 -8.70 -1.05
CA GLY A 46 2.82 -9.60 0.03
C GLY A 46 1.92 -8.94 1.09
N GLU A 47 1.26 -7.83 0.73
CA GLU A 47 0.42 -7.02 1.62
C GLU A 47 -1.07 -7.28 1.40
N LEU A 48 -1.43 -7.89 0.26
CA LEU A 48 -2.80 -8.23 -0.08
C LEU A 48 -3.34 -9.34 0.83
N GLN A 49 -4.44 -9.04 1.50
CA GLN A 49 -5.15 -9.99 2.35
C GLN A 49 -6.60 -10.14 1.91
N ILE A 50 -7.20 -11.30 2.22
CA ILE A 50 -8.61 -11.59 2.00
C ILE A 50 -9.25 -12.05 3.31
N CYS A 51 -10.48 -11.62 3.57
CA CYS A 51 -11.22 -12.04 4.76
C CYS A 51 -11.83 -13.43 4.50
N THR A 52 -11.29 -14.44 5.17
CA THR A 52 -11.69 -15.84 4.96
C THR A 52 -12.37 -16.40 6.19
N ARG A 53 -13.41 -17.22 5.98
CA ARG A 53 -14.03 -18.04 7.03
C ARG A 53 -13.21 -19.31 7.23
N THR A 54 -12.57 -19.43 8.38
CA THR A 54 -12.02 -20.71 8.86
C THR A 54 -13.11 -21.52 9.56
N VAL A 55 -12.78 -22.75 9.99
CA VAL A 55 -13.72 -23.64 10.69
C VAL A 55 -14.41 -22.96 11.88
N TRP A 56 -13.71 -22.08 12.61
CA TRP A 56 -14.20 -21.49 13.86
C TRP A 56 -14.38 -19.99 13.85
N ARG A 57 -13.75 -19.27 12.91
CA ARG A 57 -13.74 -17.80 12.92
C ARG A 57 -13.42 -17.21 11.56
N TYR A 58 -13.75 -15.94 11.41
CA TYR A 58 -13.29 -15.11 10.31
C TYR A 58 -11.90 -14.56 10.63
N ARG A 59 -10.98 -14.58 9.66
CA ARG A 59 -9.68 -13.93 9.77
C ARG A 59 -9.19 -13.42 8.42
N TRP A 60 -8.37 -12.40 8.47
CA TRP A 60 -7.62 -11.95 7.32
C TRP A 60 -6.49 -12.93 7.03
N GLU A 61 -6.37 -13.38 5.78
CA GLU A 61 -5.31 -14.26 5.31
C GLU A 61 -4.57 -13.60 4.15
N SER A 62 -3.24 -13.70 4.14
CA SER A 62 -2.43 -13.23 3.01
C SER A 62 -2.72 -14.08 1.78
N VAL A 63 -3.04 -13.43 0.66
CA VAL A 63 -3.31 -14.12 -0.61
C VAL A 63 -2.02 -14.58 -1.28
N THR A 64 -0.93 -13.86 -0.99
CA THR A 64 0.41 -14.11 -1.51
C THR A 64 1.41 -13.91 -0.40
N VAL A 65 2.54 -14.60 -0.47
CA VAL A 65 3.64 -14.46 0.50
C VAL A 65 4.91 -14.18 -0.29
N ARG A 66 5.69 -13.19 0.13
CA ARG A 66 7.00 -12.98 -0.47
C ARG A 66 8.01 -13.96 0.12
N LEU A 67 8.91 -14.47 -0.72
CA LEU A 67 9.92 -15.43 -0.27
C LEU A 67 10.88 -14.84 0.77
N ASP A 68 11.11 -13.53 0.75
CA ASP A 68 11.95 -12.85 1.73
C ASP A 68 11.29 -12.70 3.11
N GLN A 69 9.96 -12.87 3.20
CA GLN A 69 9.22 -12.87 4.46
C GLN A 69 9.19 -14.25 5.13
N LEU A 70 9.64 -15.30 4.43
CA LEU A 70 9.69 -16.66 4.97
C LEU A 70 10.96 -16.87 5.81
N PRO A 71 10.96 -17.84 6.75
CA PRO A 71 12.17 -18.24 7.46
C PRO A 71 13.28 -18.65 6.47
N GLY A 72 14.47 -18.04 6.59
CA GLY A 72 15.58 -18.25 5.65
C GLY A 72 15.46 -17.46 4.33
N GLY A 73 14.49 -16.56 4.24
CA GLY A 73 14.18 -15.76 3.06
C GLY A 73 15.13 -14.59 2.79
N SER A 74 16.01 -14.24 3.71
CA SER A 74 16.87 -13.04 3.64
C SER A 74 17.78 -12.97 2.41
N LYS A 75 18.02 -14.09 1.73
CA LYS A 75 18.76 -14.15 0.46
C LYS A 75 17.96 -13.65 -0.76
N PHE A 76 16.65 -13.54 -0.65
CA PHE A 76 15.78 -13.06 -1.72
C PHE A 76 15.64 -11.54 -1.64
N ARG A 77 15.75 -10.87 -2.78
CA ARG A 77 15.65 -9.41 -2.86
C ARG A 77 14.18 -8.98 -2.75
N LYS A 78 13.90 -8.03 -1.87
CA LYS A 78 12.61 -7.33 -1.83
C LYS A 78 12.40 -6.52 -3.13
N PRO A 79 11.22 -6.56 -3.76
CA PRO A 79 10.94 -5.72 -4.92
C PRO A 79 11.01 -4.22 -4.56
N ALA A 80 11.69 -3.42 -5.39
CA ALA A 80 11.87 -1.98 -5.14
C ALA A 80 10.53 -1.22 -5.09
N GLU A 81 9.53 -1.68 -5.83
CA GLU A 81 8.17 -1.10 -5.87
C GLU A 81 7.38 -1.28 -4.56
N CYS A 82 7.87 -2.13 -3.65
CA CYS A 82 7.26 -2.46 -2.36
C CYS A 82 7.93 -1.75 -1.19
N GLU A 83 8.90 -0.88 -1.47
CA GLU A 83 9.40 0.06 -0.49
C GLU A 83 8.45 1.25 -0.45
N VAL A 84 7.76 1.42 0.68
CA VAL A 84 7.04 2.65 0.96
C VAL A 84 8.10 3.75 1.01
N SER A 85 8.15 4.61 -0.01
CA SER A 85 8.83 5.90 0.07
C SER A 85 8.16 6.73 1.15
N ALA A 86 8.52 6.49 2.40
CA ALA A 86 8.45 7.52 3.42
C ALA A 86 9.53 8.55 3.06
N ALA A 87 9.06 9.67 2.49
CA ALA A 87 9.84 10.81 2.02
C ALA A 87 10.65 10.58 0.72
N GLU A 88 9.99 10.75 -0.43
CA GLU A 88 10.62 11.51 -1.51
C GLU A 88 10.14 12.97 -1.39
N PRO A 89 10.97 13.91 -0.89
CA PRO A 89 10.67 15.34 -1.03
C PRO A 89 10.64 15.69 -2.54
N PRO A 90 9.60 16.36 -3.04
CA PRO A 90 9.55 16.78 -4.42
C PRO A 90 10.42 18.03 -4.58
N GLU A 91 11.69 17.87 -4.95
CA GLU A 91 12.46 19.01 -5.46
C GLU A 91 13.55 18.54 -6.41
N LYS A 92 13.34 18.78 -7.72
CA LYS A 92 13.93 19.94 -8.39
C LYS A 92 12.97 20.51 -9.43
N PRO A 93 12.66 21.82 -9.40
CA PRO A 93 12.03 22.48 -10.53
C PRO A 93 13.08 22.71 -11.62
N VAL A 94 12.87 22.19 -12.83
CA VAL A 94 13.55 22.72 -14.02
C VAL A 94 12.49 23.33 -14.93
N VAL A 95 12.22 24.58 -14.60
CA VAL A 95 12.16 25.74 -15.50
C VAL A 95 11.32 25.59 -16.77
N ALA A 96 10.26 26.39 -16.79
CA ALA A 96 9.53 26.77 -17.99
C ALA A 96 10.48 27.12 -19.15
N SER A 97 10.20 26.57 -20.33
CA SER A 97 10.60 27.18 -21.58
C SER A 97 9.45 27.03 -22.56
N SER A 98 8.42 27.83 -22.33
CA SER A 98 7.63 28.37 -23.43
C SER A 98 8.55 29.32 -24.20
N THR A 99 8.96 28.90 -25.38
CA THR A 99 9.48 29.82 -26.39
C THR A 99 8.76 29.48 -27.68
N GLY A 100 7.80 30.34 -28.04
CA GLY A 100 7.34 30.46 -29.42
C GLY A 100 8.41 31.15 -30.26
N SER A 101 8.41 30.79 -31.54
CA SER A 101 8.98 31.42 -32.76
C SER A 101 9.48 30.27 -33.65
N ASN A 102 9.07 30.14 -34.91
CA ASN A 102 8.88 31.17 -35.93
C ASN A 102 7.70 30.81 -36.86
#